data_AF-A0A6P5TC44-F1
#
_entry.id   AF-A0A6P5TC44-F1
#
_cell.length_a   1.000
_cell.length_b   1.000
_cell.length_c   1.000
_cell.angle_alpha   90.00
_cell.angle_beta   90.00
_cell.angle_gamma   90.00
#
_symmetry.space_group_name_H-M   'P 1'
#
loop_
_entity.id
_entity.type
_entity.pdbx_description
1 polymer ?
#
loop_
_entity_poly.entity_id
_entity_poly.type
_entity_poly.pdbx_seq_one_letter_code
_entity_poly.pdbx_strand_id
1 'polypeptide(L)'
;MRKGKEKKTSIRPKKTRKPPTPPLLSLSALYQFRSNSTVVGRYALFFDDDANACHCTRESDMGDLTVTSKEDQKAPKLPIPGKRNVLITSALPYVNNVPHLGNIIGCVLSADVFARYCRLRGYNTVYICGTDEYGTATETKAMEEKCSPQEICDKYHAIHREVYEWFNISFEKFGRTSTPQQTEVCQEIFKKLLENGWLSENTMQQLYCDTCKRFLADRLVEGTCPTQGCDYGSARGDQCENCGKLLNPTELKDPKCKVCKTTPRIRDTNHLFLELPSLKDKLEEYIDRTSVAGSWSQNAIQATNAWLKEGLKQRCITRDLKWGVPVPHDNFKDKVFYVWFDAPIGYVSITKCYTDDWEQWWKNPENVELYQFMGKDNVPFHTVMFPSTLLGTGENWTLMKTISVTEYLNYEAGKFSKSKGIGVFGNDAKDTNIPVEVWRYYLLTNRPEVSDTLFTWADLQAKLNSELLNNLGNFINRVLSFVAKPSGQGYGSVIPDAPSAESDPLTEKLAEKVGKYVEQYI
;
A
#
# COMPACT_ATOMS: atom_id res chain seq x y z
N MET A 1 18.54 45.66 -50.51
CA MET A 1 18.27 47.09 -50.22
C MET A 1 17.03 47.19 -49.32
N ARG A 2 17.13 47.98 -48.23
CA ARG A 2 16.09 48.52 -47.31
C ARG A 2 15.17 47.50 -46.60
N LYS A 3 15.42 47.06 -45.36
CA LYS A 3 15.32 47.69 -44.00
C LYS A 3 13.92 48.20 -43.58
N GLY A 4 13.39 47.60 -42.51
CA GLY A 4 12.37 48.14 -41.60
C GLY A 4 11.99 47.12 -40.51
N LYS A 5 12.82 46.92 -39.47
CA LYS A 5 12.59 47.36 -38.07
C LYS A 5 11.19 47.03 -37.49
N GLU A 6 11.06 45.85 -36.88
CA GLU A 6 10.02 45.57 -35.87
C GLU A 6 10.55 45.89 -34.46
N LYS A 7 9.76 46.66 -33.71
CA LYS A 7 10.02 47.05 -32.32
C LYS A 7 9.65 45.91 -31.38
N LYS A 8 10.59 45.53 -30.51
CA LYS A 8 10.35 44.74 -29.30
C LYS A 8 9.47 45.52 -28.33
N THR A 9 8.34 44.95 -27.91
CA THR A 9 7.63 45.32 -26.68
C THR A 9 7.73 44.19 -25.67
N SER A 10 8.44 44.49 -24.57
CA SER A 10 8.58 43.68 -23.37
C SER A 10 7.22 43.58 -22.65
N ILE A 11 6.70 42.36 -22.49
CA ILE A 11 5.59 42.06 -21.57
C ILE A 11 6.20 41.37 -20.35
N ARG A 12 6.21 42.08 -19.22
CA ARG A 12 6.50 41.49 -17.90
C ARG A 12 5.39 40.52 -17.51
N PRO A 13 5.68 39.36 -16.90
CA PRO A 13 4.65 38.46 -16.41
C PRO A 13 3.92 39.10 -15.21
N LYS A 14 2.60 39.25 -15.32
CA LYS A 14 1.72 39.64 -14.21
C LYS A 14 1.71 38.51 -13.17
N LYS A 15 2.00 38.86 -11.91
CA LYS A 15 1.71 37.99 -10.74
C LYS A 15 0.25 37.57 -10.78
N THR A 16 -0.01 36.27 -10.88
CA THR A 16 -1.34 35.69 -10.77
C THR A 16 -1.83 35.85 -9.33
N ARG A 17 -2.92 36.60 -9.15
CA ARG A 17 -3.65 36.73 -7.88
C ARG A 17 -4.36 35.40 -7.59
N LYS A 18 -4.34 34.97 -6.32
CA LYS A 18 -5.18 33.87 -5.81
C LYS A 18 -6.65 34.07 -6.23
N PRO A 19 -7.38 33.02 -6.62
CA PRO A 19 -8.82 33.12 -6.84
C PRO A 19 -9.54 33.44 -5.51
N PRO A 20 -10.68 34.14 -5.55
CA PRO A 20 -11.40 34.51 -4.33
C PRO A 20 -12.00 33.28 -3.66
N THR A 21 -11.89 33.21 -2.34
CA THR A 21 -12.63 32.30 -1.46
C THR A 21 -14.14 32.46 -1.69
N PRO A 22 -14.91 31.37 -1.88
CA PRO A 22 -16.37 31.47 -1.88
C PRO A 22 -16.87 31.82 -0.48
N PRO A 23 -18.05 32.48 -0.36
CA PRO A 23 -18.57 32.90 0.93
C PRO A 23 -18.91 31.68 1.80
N LEU A 24 -18.45 31.74 3.06
CA LEU A 24 -18.80 30.83 4.15
C LEU A 24 -20.33 30.81 4.33
N LEU A 25 -20.99 29.74 3.89
CA LEU A 25 -22.27 29.34 4.47
C LEU A 25 -21.96 28.69 5.82
N SER A 26 -22.50 29.28 6.88
CA SER A 26 -22.28 28.86 8.26
C SER A 26 -22.67 27.40 8.47
N LEU A 27 -21.69 26.58 8.81
CA LEU A 27 -21.84 25.21 9.33
C LEU A 27 -22.32 25.23 10.80
N SER A 28 -23.38 25.98 11.09
CA SER A 28 -23.97 26.07 12.44
C SER A 28 -24.96 24.94 12.77
N ALA A 29 -25.29 24.06 11.83
CA ALA A 29 -26.26 22.97 12.05
C ALA A 29 -25.66 21.63 12.51
N LEU A 30 -24.34 21.46 12.46
CA LEU A 30 -23.67 20.22 12.90
C LEU A 30 -23.03 20.30 14.30
N TYR A 31 -23.00 21.49 14.91
CA TYR A 31 -22.34 21.74 16.20
C TYR A 31 -23.29 21.81 17.41
N GLN A 32 -24.60 21.65 17.22
CA GLN A 32 -25.59 21.81 18.29
C GLN A 32 -25.89 20.53 19.10
N PHE A 33 -25.15 19.44 18.86
CA PHE A 33 -25.34 18.16 19.58
C PHE A 33 -24.26 17.83 20.63
N ARG A 34 -23.36 18.77 20.96
CA ARG A 34 -22.39 18.60 22.07
C ARG A 34 -22.80 19.26 23.39
N SER A 35 -23.95 19.89 23.45
CA SER A 35 -24.45 20.55 24.67
C SER A 35 -25.94 20.24 24.87
N ASN A 36 -26.25 18.97 25.12
CA ASN A 36 -27.43 18.50 25.87
C ASN A 36 -27.44 16.96 25.86
N SER A 37 -26.50 16.36 26.59
CA SER A 37 -26.49 14.91 26.83
C SER A 37 -26.71 14.67 28.32
N THR A 38 -27.96 14.84 28.73
CA THR A 38 -28.49 14.14 29.90
C THR A 38 -29.64 13.30 29.36
N VAL A 39 -29.61 11.99 29.62
CA VAL A 39 -30.60 10.98 29.20
C VAL A 39 -30.39 10.38 27.79
N VAL A 40 -29.33 9.59 27.62
CA VAL A 40 -29.41 8.28 26.92
C VAL A 40 -28.46 7.33 27.64
N GLY A 41 -28.88 6.87 28.81
CA GLY A 41 -28.25 5.78 29.53
C GLY A 41 -29.00 4.47 29.22
N ARG A 42 -28.22 3.40 29.01
CA ARG A 42 -28.62 1.99 29.01
C ARG A 42 -29.50 1.53 27.84
N TYR A 43 -28.87 0.94 26.82
CA TYR A 43 -29.23 -0.37 26.27
C TYR A 43 -27.98 -0.96 25.61
N ALA A 44 -27.12 -1.57 26.41
CA ALA A 44 -26.13 -2.54 25.94
C ALA A 44 -26.84 -3.90 25.97
N LEU A 45 -27.03 -4.51 24.80
CA LEU A 45 -27.45 -5.91 24.72
C LEU A 45 -26.20 -6.78 24.82
N PHE A 46 -26.26 -7.65 25.81
CA PHE A 46 -25.27 -8.63 26.22
C PHE A 46 -25.06 -9.71 25.14
N PHE A 47 -23.79 -10.02 24.85
CA PHE A 47 -23.30 -11.37 24.59
C PHE A 47 -21.82 -11.39 25.02
N ASP A 48 -21.57 -11.88 26.23
CA ASP A 48 -20.50 -12.80 26.58
C ASP A 48 -20.52 -13.02 28.11
N ASP A 49 -20.94 -14.23 28.48
CA ASP A 49 -20.70 -14.81 29.80
C ASP A 49 -19.26 -15.30 29.83
N ASP A 50 -18.41 -14.64 30.62
CA ASP A 50 -17.31 -15.29 31.34
C ASP A 50 -16.81 -14.32 32.42
N ALA A 51 -17.46 -14.40 33.59
CA ALA A 51 -17.09 -13.68 34.79
C ALA A 51 -16.00 -14.45 35.55
N ASN A 52 -14.76 -13.95 35.51
CA ASN A 52 -13.79 -14.22 36.57
C ASN A 52 -13.71 -12.99 37.48
N ALA A 53 -14.29 -13.15 38.67
CA ALA A 53 -14.32 -12.14 39.71
C ALA A 53 -12.91 -11.93 40.30
N CYS A 54 -12.46 -10.68 40.39
CA CYS A 54 -11.34 -10.31 41.25
C CYS A 54 -11.71 -9.05 42.05
N HIS A 55 -11.65 -9.19 43.37
CA HIS A 55 -12.02 -8.20 44.37
C HIS A 55 -11.19 -6.91 44.26
N CYS A 56 -11.87 -5.77 44.39
CA CYS A 56 -11.26 -4.46 44.44
C CYS A 56 -11.06 -4.04 45.91
N THR A 57 -9.81 -3.93 46.37
CA THR A 57 -9.44 -3.19 47.58
C THR A 57 -8.61 -1.98 47.18
N ARG A 58 -9.07 -0.80 47.60
CA ARG A 58 -8.38 0.49 47.47
C ARG A 58 -7.13 0.49 48.34
N GLU A 59 -6.01 0.92 47.79
CA GLU A 59 -5.00 1.70 48.52
C GLU A 59 -4.17 2.54 47.55
N SER A 60 -3.83 3.72 48.03
CA SER A 60 -3.14 4.83 47.37
C SER A 60 -1.66 4.58 47.20
N ASP A 61 -1.06 5.03 46.09
CA ASP A 61 0.19 5.80 46.15
C ASP A 61 0.54 6.48 44.82
N MET A 62 1.03 7.72 44.93
CA MET A 62 1.53 8.56 43.84
C MET A 62 2.95 8.11 43.44
N GLY A 63 3.21 7.98 42.14
CA GLY A 63 4.58 7.80 41.64
C GLY A 63 4.68 7.66 40.12
N ASP A 64 5.28 8.66 39.49
CA ASP A 64 5.94 8.70 38.18
C ASP A 64 5.14 8.50 36.88
N LEU A 65 4.99 9.59 36.14
CA LEU A 65 4.36 9.65 34.82
C LEU A 65 5.41 9.43 33.72
N THR A 66 5.74 8.17 33.44
CA THR A 66 6.26 7.78 32.13
C THR A 66 5.08 7.45 31.22
N VAL A 67 4.82 8.30 30.23
CA VAL A 67 3.81 8.06 29.19
C VAL A 67 4.34 6.99 28.23
N THR A 68 4.18 5.72 28.60
CA THR A 68 4.16 4.61 27.65
C THR A 68 2.71 4.35 27.29
N SER A 69 2.31 4.66 26.06
CA SER A 69 1.02 4.22 25.53
C SER A 69 0.98 2.70 25.55
N LYS A 70 0.23 2.13 26.49
CA LYS A 70 -0.11 0.70 26.49
C LYS A 70 -0.97 0.44 25.26
N GLU A 71 -0.35 -0.02 24.18
CA GLU A 71 -1.07 -0.77 23.15
C GLU A 71 -1.67 -1.99 23.87
N ASP A 72 -3.00 -2.11 23.89
CA ASP A 72 -3.69 -3.34 24.33
C ASP A 72 -3.26 -4.48 23.40
N GLN A 73 -2.16 -5.16 23.74
CA GLN A 73 -1.63 -6.27 22.95
C GLN A 73 -2.55 -7.48 23.10
N LYS A 74 -3.60 -7.53 22.27
CA LYS A 74 -4.33 -8.77 22.01
C LYS A 74 -3.33 -9.83 21.55
N ALA A 75 -3.45 -11.04 22.11
CA ALA A 75 -2.62 -12.17 21.72
C ALA A 75 -2.66 -12.38 20.20
N PRO A 76 -1.54 -12.77 19.57
CA PRO A 76 -1.49 -12.97 18.14
C PRO A 76 -2.42 -14.11 17.70
N LYS A 77 -3.14 -13.91 16.59
CA LYS A 77 -4.02 -14.91 16.00
C LYS A 77 -3.20 -15.92 15.21
N LEU A 78 -3.44 -17.20 15.46
CA LEU A 78 -2.88 -18.32 14.71
C LEU A 78 -3.96 -19.02 13.90
N PRO A 79 -3.62 -19.75 12.81
CA PRO A 79 -4.57 -20.56 12.06
C PRO A 79 -5.26 -21.59 12.97
N ILE A 80 -6.56 -21.78 12.76
CA ILE A 80 -7.39 -22.72 13.51
C ILE A 80 -7.72 -23.89 12.58
N PRO A 81 -7.34 -25.13 12.92
CA PRO A 81 -7.67 -26.31 12.13
C PRO A 81 -9.18 -26.44 11.90
N GLY A 82 -9.58 -26.81 10.67
CA GLY A 82 -10.99 -26.98 10.30
C GLY A 82 -11.78 -25.67 10.12
N LYS A 83 -11.17 -24.50 10.39
CA LYS A 83 -11.76 -23.19 10.05
C LYS A 83 -11.07 -22.59 8.84
N ARG A 84 -11.75 -21.66 8.18
CA ARG A 84 -11.17 -20.87 7.09
C ARG A 84 -10.20 -19.84 7.67
N ASN A 85 -8.91 -19.98 7.36
CA ASN A 85 -7.85 -19.06 7.78
C ASN A 85 -7.44 -18.19 6.61
N VAL A 86 -7.58 -16.87 6.76
CA VAL A 86 -7.38 -15.89 5.69
C VAL A 86 -6.23 -14.97 6.08
N LEU A 87 -5.12 -15.11 5.36
CA LEU A 87 -3.99 -14.20 5.47
C LEU A 87 -4.13 -13.12 4.39
N ILE A 88 -4.14 -11.87 4.80
CA ILE A 88 -4.30 -10.73 3.90
C ILE A 88 -3.03 -9.90 3.95
N THR A 89 -2.50 -9.56 2.78
CA THR A 89 -1.41 -8.60 2.66
C THR A 89 -1.80 -7.46 1.74
N SER A 90 -1.30 -6.27 2.05
CA SER A 90 -1.34 -5.14 1.13
C SER A 90 0.07 -4.74 0.75
N ALA A 91 0.26 -4.36 -0.51
CA ALA A 91 1.57 -3.93 -1.02
C ALA A 91 2.24 -2.96 -0.05
N LEU A 92 3.49 -3.27 0.32
CA LEU A 92 4.26 -2.45 1.26
C LEU A 92 4.50 -1.07 0.62
N PRO A 93 3.92 0.02 1.17
CA PRO A 93 4.25 1.36 0.71
C PRO A 93 5.73 1.66 0.90
N TYR A 94 6.34 2.27 -0.12
CA TYR A 94 7.71 2.71 -0.03
C TYR A 94 7.83 3.92 0.93
N VAL A 95 8.71 3.80 1.92
CA VAL A 95 8.72 4.69 3.09
C VAL A 95 9.11 6.13 2.76
N ASN A 96 9.83 6.40 1.66
CA ASN A 96 10.44 7.71 1.46
C ASN A 96 9.47 8.82 1.00
N ASN A 97 8.16 8.56 0.97
CA ASN A 97 7.14 9.49 0.52
C ASN A 97 5.88 9.42 1.37
N VAL A 98 5.08 10.49 1.35
CA VAL A 98 3.76 10.46 1.99
C VAL A 98 2.80 9.79 1.01
N PRO A 99 1.96 8.83 1.44
CA PRO A 99 1.03 8.17 0.54
C PRO A 99 -0.06 9.15 0.09
N HIS A 100 -0.41 9.13 -1.19
CA HIS A 100 -1.56 9.85 -1.74
C HIS A 100 -2.80 8.96 -1.81
N LEU A 101 -3.97 9.56 -2.08
CA LEU A 101 -5.25 8.82 -2.14
C LEU A 101 -5.20 7.61 -3.06
N GLY A 102 -4.52 7.73 -4.21
CA GLY A 102 -4.27 6.62 -5.13
C GLY A 102 -3.53 5.43 -4.51
N ASN A 103 -2.50 5.65 -3.68
CA ASN A 103 -1.83 4.56 -2.97
C ASN A 103 -2.76 3.91 -1.95
N ILE A 104 -3.58 4.73 -1.27
CA ILE A 104 -4.50 4.28 -0.23
C ILE A 104 -5.58 3.39 -0.84
N ILE A 105 -6.30 3.85 -1.87
CA ILE A 105 -7.37 3.06 -2.50
C ILE A 105 -6.84 1.81 -3.20
N GLY A 106 -5.69 1.91 -3.89
CA GLY A 106 -5.17 0.79 -4.66
C GLY A 106 -4.63 -0.37 -3.81
N CYS A 107 -4.33 -0.11 -2.54
CA CYS A 107 -3.69 -1.08 -1.66
C CYS A 107 -4.46 -1.18 -0.33
N VAL A 108 -4.12 -0.36 0.66
CA VAL A 108 -4.49 -0.59 2.06
C VAL A 108 -5.99 -0.46 2.34
N LEU A 109 -6.69 0.47 1.68
CA LEU A 109 -8.14 0.64 1.87
C LEU A 109 -8.94 -0.49 1.22
N SER A 110 -8.50 -0.96 0.05
CA SER A 110 -9.11 -2.14 -0.60
C SER A 110 -8.98 -3.40 0.26
N ALA A 111 -7.78 -3.64 0.80
CA ALA A 111 -7.51 -4.77 1.68
C ALA A 111 -8.27 -4.67 3.01
N ASP A 112 -8.38 -3.47 3.59
CA ASP A 112 -9.12 -3.24 4.84
C ASP A 112 -10.61 -3.60 4.72
N VAL A 113 -11.25 -3.25 3.61
CA VAL A 113 -12.66 -3.61 3.36
C VAL A 113 -12.82 -5.13 3.33
N PHE A 114 -11.94 -5.83 2.62
CA PHE A 114 -11.97 -7.28 2.57
C PHE A 114 -11.67 -7.91 3.93
N ALA A 115 -10.68 -7.40 4.67
CA ALA A 115 -10.35 -7.87 6.01
C ALA A 115 -11.53 -7.73 6.98
N ARG A 116 -12.21 -6.58 6.98
CA ARG A 116 -13.41 -6.35 7.79
C ARG A 116 -14.54 -7.29 7.41
N TYR A 117 -14.75 -7.49 6.11
CA TYR A 117 -15.72 -8.47 5.62
C TYR A 117 -15.40 -9.89 6.11
N CYS A 118 -14.15 -10.36 5.97
CA CYS A 118 -13.76 -11.69 6.44
C CYS A 118 -13.98 -11.87 7.94
N ARG A 119 -13.65 -10.85 8.75
CA ARG A 119 -13.90 -10.87 10.21
C ARG A 119 -15.41 -10.94 10.52
N LEU A 120 -16.25 -10.18 9.81
CA LEU A 120 -17.71 -10.24 9.96
C LEU A 120 -18.30 -11.59 9.54
N ARG A 121 -17.64 -12.32 8.63
CA ARG A 121 -17.99 -13.70 8.28
C ARG A 121 -17.52 -14.74 9.30
N GLY A 122 -16.84 -14.33 10.36
CA GLY A 122 -16.27 -15.22 11.36
C GLY A 122 -15.03 -15.99 10.89
N TYR A 123 -14.42 -15.58 9.78
CA TYR A 123 -13.17 -16.19 9.32
C TYR A 123 -12.01 -15.79 10.23
N ASN A 124 -11.07 -16.70 10.43
CA ASN A 124 -9.86 -16.39 11.17
C ASN A 124 -8.94 -15.55 10.27
N THR A 125 -8.92 -14.24 10.49
CA THR A 125 -8.28 -13.29 9.58
C THR A 125 -7.14 -12.54 10.25
N VAL A 126 -6.00 -12.49 9.55
CA VAL A 126 -4.83 -11.68 9.87
C VAL A 126 -4.49 -10.81 8.65
N TYR A 127 -4.46 -9.50 8.85
CA TYR A 127 -4.15 -8.48 7.85
C TYR A 127 -2.83 -7.79 8.18
N ILE A 128 -1.82 -8.07 7.35
CA ILE A 128 -0.44 -7.62 7.53
C ILE A 128 -0.08 -6.58 6.46
N CYS A 129 0.61 -5.53 6.88
CA CYS A 129 1.29 -4.59 5.99
C CYS A 129 2.46 -3.94 6.74
N GLY A 130 3.16 -3.04 6.09
CA GLY A 130 4.28 -2.31 6.67
C GLY A 130 4.94 -1.41 5.65
N THR A 131 6.01 -0.75 6.05
CA THR A 131 6.81 0.09 5.14
C THR A 131 7.93 -0.70 4.50
N ASP A 132 8.12 -0.50 3.19
CA ASP A 132 9.32 -0.92 2.46
C ASP A 132 10.38 0.18 2.57
N GLU A 133 11.51 -0.14 3.21
CA GLU A 133 12.45 0.83 3.73
C GLU A 133 13.82 0.83 3.05
N TYR A 134 14.15 -0.22 2.29
CA TYR A 134 15.49 -0.38 1.72
C TYR A 134 15.64 0.23 0.32
N GLY A 135 16.88 0.23 -0.18
CA GLY A 135 17.19 0.60 -1.56
C GLY A 135 17.61 2.05 -1.77
N THR A 136 18.00 2.33 -3.02
CA THR A 136 18.70 3.57 -3.41
C THR A 136 17.86 4.83 -3.19
N ALA A 137 16.53 4.74 -3.31
CA ALA A 137 15.67 5.91 -3.18
C ALA A 137 15.58 6.40 -1.71
N THR A 138 15.69 5.50 -0.73
CA THR A 138 15.86 5.86 0.69
C THR A 138 17.22 6.55 0.90
N GLU A 139 18.34 5.97 0.43
CA GLU A 139 19.67 6.61 0.57
C GLU A 139 19.71 8.00 -0.09
N THR A 140 19.11 8.13 -1.28
CA THR A 140 19.05 9.41 -2.00
C THR A 140 18.26 10.44 -1.20
N LYS A 141 17.11 10.05 -0.66
CA LYS A 141 16.26 10.94 0.10
C LYS A 141 16.87 11.32 1.45
N ALA A 142 17.54 10.39 2.10
CA ALA A 142 18.34 10.63 3.31
C ALA A 142 19.45 11.67 3.05
N MET A 143 20.17 11.55 1.91
CA MET A 143 21.16 12.56 1.50
C MET A 143 20.54 13.94 1.24
N GLU A 144 19.37 14.01 0.60
CA GLU A 144 18.65 15.26 0.36
C GLU A 144 18.18 15.93 1.66
N GLU A 145 17.67 15.15 2.61
CA GLU A 145 17.21 15.61 3.93
C GLU A 145 18.35 15.73 4.96
N LYS A 146 19.58 15.39 4.57
CA LYS A 146 20.80 15.43 5.40
C LYS A 146 20.68 14.61 6.70
N CYS A 147 20.09 13.44 6.60
CA CYS A 147 19.97 12.47 7.70
C CYS A 147 20.46 11.07 7.24
N SER A 148 20.49 10.12 8.18
CA SER A 148 20.74 8.71 7.87
C SER A 148 19.50 8.03 7.24
N PRO A 149 19.70 6.93 6.49
CA PRO A 149 18.59 6.10 6.01
C PRO A 149 17.65 5.62 7.12
N GLN A 150 18.17 5.28 8.31
CA GLN A 150 17.33 4.87 9.44
C GLN A 150 16.42 6.01 9.92
N GLU A 151 16.97 7.21 10.12
CA GLU A 151 16.22 8.37 10.61
C GLU A 151 15.09 8.77 9.65
N ILE A 152 15.32 8.70 8.33
CA ILE A 152 14.26 8.97 7.36
C ILE A 152 13.18 7.89 7.38
N CYS A 153 13.58 6.61 7.49
CA CYS A 153 12.63 5.52 7.59
C CYS A 153 11.77 5.64 8.85
N ASP A 154 12.37 5.96 10.00
CA ASP A 154 11.65 6.16 11.26
C ASP A 154 10.62 7.28 11.16
N LYS A 155 11.04 8.42 10.61
CA LYS A 155 10.18 9.58 10.38
C LYS A 155 8.97 9.23 9.51
N TYR A 156 9.20 8.63 8.35
CA TYR A 156 8.10 8.38 7.42
C TYR A 156 7.28 7.14 7.77
N HIS A 157 7.85 6.13 8.45
CA HIS A 157 7.07 5.02 9.00
C HIS A 157 6.00 5.54 9.97
N ALA A 158 6.36 6.48 10.85
CA ALA A 158 5.41 7.13 11.74
C ALA A 158 4.33 7.90 10.98
N ILE A 159 4.69 8.64 9.92
CA ILE A 159 3.72 9.36 9.07
C ILE A 159 2.75 8.38 8.39
N HIS A 160 3.26 7.28 7.83
CA HIS A 160 2.44 6.24 7.22
C HIS A 160 1.45 5.66 8.24
N ARG A 161 1.94 5.30 9.44
CA ARG A 161 1.12 4.77 10.52
C ARG A 161 0.01 5.76 10.89
N GLU A 162 0.34 7.04 11.13
CA GLU A 162 -0.66 8.06 11.48
C GLU A 162 -1.73 8.21 10.39
N VAL A 163 -1.32 8.25 9.11
CA VAL A 163 -2.26 8.34 7.99
C VAL A 163 -3.20 7.13 7.97
N TYR A 164 -2.67 5.92 8.11
CA TYR A 164 -3.49 4.71 8.04
C TYR A 164 -4.39 4.52 9.26
N GLU A 165 -3.94 4.93 10.45
CA GLU A 165 -4.78 5.01 11.64
C GLU A 165 -5.92 6.01 11.45
N TRP A 166 -5.63 7.20 10.90
CA TRP A 166 -6.67 8.19 10.61
C TRP A 166 -7.67 7.70 9.55
N PHE A 167 -7.20 6.99 8.52
CA PHE A 167 -8.04 6.30 7.54
C PHE A 167 -8.79 5.08 8.10
N ASN A 168 -8.61 4.77 9.39
CA ASN A 168 -9.20 3.63 10.09
C ASN A 168 -8.89 2.30 9.37
N ILE A 169 -7.63 2.11 9.00
CA ILE A 169 -7.14 0.85 8.44
C ILE A 169 -6.81 -0.10 9.60
N SER A 170 -7.45 -1.27 9.58
CA SER A 170 -7.45 -2.22 10.70
C SER A 170 -6.44 -3.33 10.51
N PHE A 171 -5.14 -3.00 10.53
CA PHE A 171 -4.08 -4.02 10.50
C PHE A 171 -4.05 -4.84 11.78
N GLU A 172 -3.77 -6.14 11.68
CA GLU A 172 -3.29 -6.93 12.83
C GLU A 172 -1.83 -6.56 13.16
N LYS A 173 -1.02 -6.27 12.14
CA LYS A 173 0.33 -5.70 12.30
C LYS A 173 0.67 -4.77 11.14
N PHE A 174 1.09 -3.55 11.50
CA PHE A 174 1.78 -2.63 10.59
C PHE A 174 3.27 -2.59 10.96
N GLY A 175 4.09 -3.32 10.21
CA GLY A 175 5.52 -3.53 10.48
C GLY A 175 6.46 -2.76 9.55
N ARG A 176 7.70 -3.25 9.46
CA ARG A 176 8.82 -2.59 8.77
C ARG A 176 9.74 -3.65 8.15
N THR A 177 10.33 -3.38 6.98
CA THR A 177 11.35 -4.27 6.40
C THR A 177 12.73 -4.07 7.02
N SER A 178 13.00 -2.98 7.74
CA SER A 178 14.30 -2.72 8.38
C SER A 178 14.48 -3.43 9.74
N THR A 179 14.20 -4.72 9.82
CA THR A 179 14.23 -5.49 11.09
C THR A 179 15.25 -6.64 11.06
N PRO A 180 15.72 -7.12 12.22
CA PRO A 180 16.53 -8.33 12.29
C PRO A 180 15.82 -9.55 11.67
N GLN A 181 14.50 -9.67 11.88
CA GLN A 181 13.67 -10.75 11.34
C GLN A 181 13.63 -10.74 9.81
N GLN A 182 13.62 -9.57 9.18
CA GLN A 182 13.78 -9.47 7.72
C GLN A 182 15.12 -10.07 7.29
N THR A 183 16.21 -9.69 7.96
CA THR A 183 17.55 -10.19 7.62
C THR A 183 17.60 -11.71 7.73
N GLU A 184 17.10 -12.27 8.82
CA GLU A 184 17.06 -13.71 9.06
C GLU A 184 16.28 -14.45 7.96
N VAL A 185 15.01 -14.08 7.72
CA VAL A 185 14.14 -14.77 6.76
C VAL A 185 14.68 -14.64 5.32
N CYS A 186 15.19 -13.46 4.93
CA CYS A 186 15.80 -13.28 3.62
C CYS A 186 17.05 -14.13 3.43
N GLN A 187 17.90 -14.22 4.45
CA GLN A 187 19.13 -15.02 4.40
C GLN A 187 18.83 -16.51 4.39
N GLU A 188 17.79 -16.97 5.09
CA GLU A 188 17.31 -18.36 5.06
C GLU A 188 16.80 -18.75 3.66
N ILE A 189 15.91 -17.94 3.09
CA ILE A 189 15.39 -18.17 1.73
C ILE A 189 16.54 -18.16 0.70
N PHE A 190 17.46 -17.19 0.81
CA PHE A 190 18.63 -17.11 -0.06
C PHE A 190 19.50 -18.36 0.05
N LYS A 191 19.78 -18.84 1.27
CA LYS A 191 20.59 -20.04 1.50
C LYS A 191 19.93 -21.25 0.83
N LYS A 192 18.61 -21.41 0.93
CA LYS A 192 17.88 -22.48 0.25
C LYS A 192 17.94 -22.39 -1.27
N LEU A 193 17.82 -21.19 -1.83
CA LEU A 193 17.98 -20.99 -3.27
C LEU A 193 19.39 -21.32 -3.76
N LEU A 194 20.41 -20.98 -2.97
CA LEU A 194 21.80 -21.30 -3.27
C LEU A 194 22.06 -22.82 -3.19
N GLU A 195 21.60 -23.47 -2.11
CA GLU A 195 21.71 -24.93 -1.90
C GLU A 195 21.05 -25.72 -3.05
N ASN A 196 19.93 -25.21 -3.57
CA ASN A 196 19.17 -25.86 -4.65
C ASN A 196 19.66 -25.48 -6.06
N GLY A 197 20.71 -24.65 -6.19
CA GLY A 197 21.31 -24.31 -7.49
C GLY A 197 20.49 -23.35 -8.36
N TRP A 198 19.64 -22.51 -7.76
CA TRP A 198 18.81 -21.52 -8.48
C TRP A 198 19.48 -20.15 -8.66
N LEU A 199 20.74 -20.01 -8.24
CA LEU A 199 21.47 -18.76 -8.30
C LEU A 199 22.69 -18.89 -9.21
N SER A 200 22.96 -17.84 -9.99
CA SER A 200 24.18 -17.70 -10.77
C SER A 200 24.92 -16.41 -10.43
N GLU A 201 26.23 -16.38 -10.70
CA GLU A 201 27.05 -15.18 -10.59
C GLU A 201 27.37 -14.66 -11.99
N ASN A 202 27.12 -13.37 -12.23
CA ASN A 202 27.54 -12.69 -13.46
C ASN A 202 28.18 -11.34 -13.13
N THR A 203 29.12 -10.94 -13.98
CA THR A 203 29.80 -9.64 -13.90
C THR A 203 29.03 -8.60 -14.71
N MET A 204 28.84 -7.42 -14.13
CA MET A 204 28.21 -6.27 -14.78
C MET A 204 29.14 -5.06 -14.77
N GLN A 205 28.98 -4.20 -15.77
CA GLN A 205 29.68 -2.91 -15.83
C GLN A 205 28.81 -1.81 -15.24
N GLN A 206 29.35 -1.08 -14.26
CA GLN A 206 28.67 0.05 -13.63
C GLN A 206 29.62 1.23 -13.49
N LEU A 207 29.06 2.44 -13.39
CA LEU A 207 29.84 3.63 -13.11
C LEU A 207 30.21 3.69 -11.63
N TYR A 208 31.51 3.83 -11.35
CA TYR A 208 32.08 3.96 -10.02
C TYR A 208 32.66 5.36 -9.82
N CYS A 209 32.32 6.00 -8.71
CA CYS A 209 32.88 7.29 -8.33
C CYS A 209 34.01 7.08 -7.33
N ASP A 210 35.25 7.38 -7.73
CA ASP A 210 36.42 7.24 -6.85
C ASP A 210 36.40 8.20 -5.66
N THR A 211 35.83 9.39 -5.82
CA THR A 211 35.67 10.38 -4.75
C THR A 211 34.66 9.93 -3.70
N CYS A 212 33.48 9.47 -4.14
CA CYS A 212 32.43 8.99 -3.23
C CYS A 212 32.64 7.55 -2.78
N LYS A 213 33.63 6.84 -3.36
CA LYS A 213 33.95 5.43 -3.12
C LYS A 213 32.73 4.50 -3.19
N ARG A 214 31.90 4.68 -4.23
CA ARG A 214 30.70 3.86 -4.46
C ARG A 214 30.38 3.72 -5.94
N PHE A 215 29.67 2.65 -6.26
CA PHE A 215 28.94 2.53 -7.51
C PHE A 215 27.78 3.52 -7.53
N LEU A 216 27.49 4.07 -8.72
CA LEU A 216 26.45 5.06 -8.92
C LEU A 216 25.25 4.39 -9.56
N ALA A 217 24.12 4.42 -8.86
CA ALA A 217 22.83 4.16 -9.50
C ALA A 217 22.54 5.21 -10.57
N ASP A 218 21.74 4.86 -11.57
CA ASP A 218 21.44 5.68 -12.74
C ASP A 218 21.01 7.11 -12.38
N ARG A 219 20.23 7.26 -11.29
CA ARG A 219 19.73 8.55 -10.78
C ARG A 219 20.83 9.46 -10.20
N LEU A 220 21.98 8.90 -9.85
CA LEU A 220 23.16 9.59 -9.35
C LEU A 220 24.18 9.90 -10.46
N VAL A 221 23.84 9.60 -11.71
CA VAL A 221 24.64 9.90 -12.89
C VAL A 221 23.90 10.95 -13.73
N GLU A 222 24.61 12.01 -14.10
CA GLU A 222 24.16 12.99 -15.08
C GLU A 222 25.24 13.14 -16.16
N GLY A 223 24.87 13.52 -17.37
CA GLY A 223 25.84 13.70 -18.45
C GLY A 223 25.19 14.20 -19.72
N THR A 224 25.96 14.22 -20.81
CA THR A 224 25.46 14.61 -22.12
C THR A 224 24.78 13.44 -22.83
N CYS A 225 23.58 13.67 -23.37
CA CYS A 225 22.81 12.65 -24.07
C CYS A 225 23.58 12.10 -25.28
N PRO A 226 23.75 10.76 -25.40
CA PRO A 226 24.45 10.17 -26.53
C PRO A 226 23.62 10.12 -27.81
N THR A 227 22.30 10.36 -27.72
CA THR A 227 21.38 10.33 -28.86
C THR A 227 21.76 11.38 -29.88
N GLN A 228 22.02 10.95 -31.12
CA GLN A 228 22.35 11.81 -32.24
C GLN A 228 21.28 12.90 -32.42
N GLY A 229 21.70 14.17 -32.47
CA GLY A 229 20.81 15.32 -32.66
C GLY A 229 20.12 15.84 -31.39
N CYS A 230 20.38 15.26 -30.21
CA CYS A 230 19.86 15.77 -28.94
C CYS A 230 20.88 16.62 -28.18
N ASP A 231 22.09 16.09 -27.98
CA ASP A 231 23.24 16.71 -27.27
C ASP A 231 22.87 17.44 -25.96
N TYR A 232 21.82 16.99 -25.27
CA TYR A 232 21.36 17.59 -24.02
C TYR A 232 22.36 17.32 -22.90
N GLY A 233 23.03 18.37 -22.41
CA GLY A 233 24.16 18.29 -21.48
C GLY A 233 23.84 17.88 -20.04
N SER A 234 22.58 17.59 -19.72
CA SER A 234 22.14 17.21 -18.37
C SER A 234 21.14 16.05 -18.40
N ALA A 235 21.33 15.11 -19.33
CA ALA A 235 20.60 13.86 -19.36
C ALA A 235 20.91 13.03 -18.10
N ARG A 236 19.90 12.34 -17.59
CA ARG A 236 20.06 11.40 -16.47
C ARG A 236 20.55 10.05 -16.99
N GLY A 237 21.10 9.23 -16.09
CA GLY A 237 21.60 7.89 -16.44
C GLY A 237 20.55 6.96 -17.05
N ASP A 238 19.28 7.12 -16.68
CA ASP A 238 18.16 6.27 -17.08
C ASP A 238 17.36 6.82 -18.26
N GLN A 239 17.23 8.14 -18.36
CA GLN A 239 16.42 8.78 -19.40
C GLN A 239 16.86 10.22 -19.69
N CYS A 240 16.90 10.58 -20.98
CA CYS A 240 17.05 11.96 -21.41
C CYS A 240 15.71 12.71 -21.33
N GLU A 241 15.66 13.81 -20.58
CA GLU A 241 14.45 14.63 -20.45
C GLU A 241 14.10 15.41 -21.73
N ASN A 242 15.07 15.65 -22.61
CA ASN A 242 14.86 16.42 -23.84
C ASN A 242 14.30 15.56 -24.98
N CYS A 243 14.92 14.41 -25.29
CA CYS A 243 14.45 13.54 -26.38
C CYS A 243 13.59 12.35 -25.91
N GLY A 244 13.44 12.15 -24.59
CA GLY A 244 12.65 11.07 -24.00
C GLY A 244 13.27 9.68 -24.08
N LYS A 245 14.42 9.51 -24.76
CA LYS A 245 15.08 8.22 -24.94
C LYS A 245 15.56 7.64 -23.61
N LEU A 246 15.31 6.34 -23.40
CA LEU A 246 15.92 5.56 -22.33
C LEU A 246 17.41 5.35 -22.62
N LEU A 247 18.24 5.56 -21.62
CA LEU A 247 19.69 5.52 -21.72
C LEU A 247 20.25 4.47 -20.76
N ASN A 248 21.43 3.96 -21.09
CA ASN A 248 22.28 3.31 -20.11
C ASN A 248 23.28 4.35 -19.56
N PRO A 249 23.55 4.41 -18.25
CA PRO A 249 24.45 5.41 -17.69
C PRO A 249 25.87 5.34 -18.27
N THR A 250 26.31 4.13 -18.64
CA THR A 250 27.62 3.88 -19.27
C THR A 250 27.74 4.44 -20.69
N GLU A 251 26.62 4.78 -21.33
CA GLU A 251 26.57 5.39 -22.67
C GLU A 251 26.59 6.92 -22.63
N LEU A 252 26.40 7.54 -21.46
CA LEU A 252 26.42 9.01 -21.34
C LEU A 252 27.79 9.57 -21.72
N LYS A 253 27.80 10.64 -22.50
CA LYS A 253 29.01 11.40 -22.82
C LYS A 253 29.34 12.33 -21.65
N ASP A 254 30.61 12.41 -21.25
CA ASP A 254 31.08 13.15 -20.07
C ASP A 254 30.20 12.91 -18.82
N PRO A 255 30.08 11.65 -18.36
CA PRO A 255 29.27 11.35 -17.19
C PRO A 255 29.86 12.07 -15.97
N LYS A 256 28.99 12.56 -15.09
CA LYS A 256 29.32 13.20 -13.83
C LYS A 256 28.54 12.54 -12.70
N CYS A 257 29.20 12.37 -11.56
CA CYS A 257 28.53 12.00 -10.33
C CYS A 257 27.68 13.18 -9.85
N LYS A 258 26.36 13.00 -9.70
CA LYS A 258 25.45 14.06 -9.25
C LYS A 258 25.81 14.60 -7.86
N VAL A 259 26.47 13.77 -7.04
CA VAL A 259 26.84 14.09 -5.65
C VAL A 259 28.09 14.96 -5.56
N CYS A 260 29.22 14.52 -6.13
CA CYS A 260 30.50 15.22 -5.99
C CYS A 260 30.97 15.94 -7.27
N LYS A 261 30.19 15.84 -8.36
CA LYS A 261 30.46 16.44 -9.67
C LYS A 261 31.73 15.96 -10.38
N THR A 262 32.43 14.94 -9.86
CA THR A 262 33.57 14.34 -10.54
C THR A 262 33.14 13.32 -11.59
N THR A 263 34.00 13.08 -12.59
CA THR A 263 33.76 12.06 -13.63
C THR A 263 33.92 10.66 -13.02
N PRO A 264 32.90 9.78 -13.09
CA PRO A 264 33.01 8.38 -12.69
C PRO A 264 33.69 7.54 -13.78
N ARG A 265 34.22 6.38 -13.41
CA ARG A 265 34.80 5.39 -14.34
C ARG A 265 33.96 4.13 -14.39
N ILE A 266 33.94 3.46 -15.54
CA ILE A 266 33.33 2.14 -15.66
C ILE A 266 34.19 1.15 -14.86
N ARG A 267 33.54 0.32 -14.05
CA ARG A 267 34.17 -0.74 -13.27
C ARG A 267 33.28 -1.98 -13.28
N ASP A 268 33.93 -3.13 -13.39
CA ASP A 268 33.28 -4.44 -13.28
C ASP A 268 32.89 -4.72 -11.83
N THR A 269 31.70 -5.28 -11.64
CA THR A 269 31.16 -5.66 -10.34
C THR A 269 30.34 -6.95 -10.48
N ASN A 270 30.59 -7.91 -9.61
CA ASN A 270 29.88 -9.20 -9.65
C ASN A 270 28.53 -9.09 -8.95
N HIS A 271 27.55 -9.80 -9.47
CA HIS A 271 26.20 -9.85 -8.94
C HIS A 271 25.66 -11.27 -8.96
N LEU A 272 24.85 -11.60 -7.95
CA LEU A 272 24.03 -12.81 -7.96
C LEU A 272 22.72 -12.56 -8.68
N PHE A 273 22.28 -13.58 -9.43
CA PHE A 273 21.06 -13.60 -10.21
C PHE A 273 20.20 -14.80 -9.80
N LEU A 274 18.89 -14.59 -9.74
CA LEU A 274 17.91 -15.67 -9.66
C LEU A 274 17.63 -16.21 -11.07
N GLU A 275 17.82 -17.51 -11.24
CA GLU A 275 17.60 -18.24 -12.49
C GLU A 275 16.11 -18.52 -12.73
N LEU A 276 15.34 -17.45 -12.96
CA LEU A 276 13.93 -17.56 -13.33
C LEU A 276 13.64 -18.45 -14.55
N PRO A 277 14.47 -18.49 -15.62
CA PRO A 277 14.21 -19.38 -16.76
C PRO A 277 14.10 -20.85 -16.33
N SER A 278 14.93 -21.25 -15.36
CA SER A 278 14.98 -22.63 -14.86
C SER A 278 13.83 -22.97 -13.90
N LEU A 279 13.17 -21.96 -13.33
CA LEU A 279 11.99 -22.11 -12.46
C LEU A 279 10.66 -21.99 -13.23
N LYS A 280 10.72 -21.73 -14.54
CA LYS A 280 9.56 -21.40 -15.38
C LYS A 280 8.44 -22.43 -15.28
N ASP A 281 8.74 -23.72 -15.47
CA ASP A 281 7.70 -24.75 -15.55
C ASP A 281 6.90 -24.87 -14.24
N LYS A 282 7.61 -24.84 -13.09
CA LYS A 282 6.98 -24.84 -11.75
C LYS A 282 6.12 -23.60 -11.53
N LEU A 283 6.57 -22.46 -12.03
CA LEU A 283 5.84 -21.20 -11.90
C LEU A 283 4.58 -21.21 -12.77
N GLU A 284 4.67 -21.63 -14.03
CA GLU A 284 3.53 -21.72 -14.94
C GLU A 284 2.47 -22.68 -14.41
N GLU A 285 2.86 -23.85 -13.89
CA GLU A 285 1.93 -24.78 -13.24
C GLU A 285 1.18 -24.13 -12.07
N TYR A 286 1.89 -23.39 -11.22
CA TYR A 286 1.29 -22.64 -10.12
C TYR A 286 0.31 -21.57 -10.62
N ILE A 287 0.69 -20.78 -11.63
CA ILE A 287 -0.12 -19.69 -12.19
C ILE A 287 -1.38 -20.25 -12.85
N ASP A 288 -1.26 -21.27 -13.69
CA ASP A 288 -2.39 -21.83 -14.45
C ASP A 288 -3.47 -22.39 -13.51
N ARG A 289 -3.05 -23.09 -12.45
CA ARG A 289 -3.97 -23.61 -11.44
C ARG A 289 -4.60 -22.49 -10.60
N THR A 290 -3.76 -21.58 -10.11
CA THR A 290 -4.16 -20.65 -9.03
C THR A 290 -4.87 -19.41 -9.56
N SER A 291 -4.54 -18.95 -10.77
CA SER A 291 -5.20 -17.80 -11.38
C SER A 291 -6.70 -18.02 -11.58
N VAL A 292 -7.08 -19.24 -11.97
CA VAL A 292 -8.49 -19.65 -12.12
C VAL A 292 -9.12 -19.92 -10.76
N ALA A 293 -8.54 -20.82 -9.96
CA ALA A 293 -9.12 -21.22 -8.66
C ALA A 293 -9.22 -20.07 -7.66
N GLY A 294 -8.29 -19.12 -7.74
CA GLY A 294 -8.24 -17.92 -6.92
C GLY A 294 -8.93 -16.71 -7.50
N SER A 295 -9.53 -16.82 -8.70
CA SER A 295 -10.24 -15.73 -9.38
C SER A 295 -9.41 -14.44 -9.45
N TRP A 296 -8.21 -14.53 -10.00
CA TRP A 296 -7.33 -13.37 -10.14
C TRP A 296 -7.99 -12.28 -11.00
N SER A 297 -7.72 -11.02 -10.67
CA SER A 297 -8.22 -9.92 -11.47
C SER A 297 -7.65 -9.96 -12.90
N GLN A 298 -8.46 -9.58 -13.88
CA GLN A 298 -8.11 -9.73 -15.30
C GLN A 298 -6.83 -8.98 -15.69
N ASN A 299 -6.61 -7.78 -15.14
CA ASN A 299 -5.38 -7.02 -15.32
C ASN A 299 -4.14 -7.75 -14.76
N ALA A 300 -4.27 -8.50 -13.66
CA ALA A 300 -3.18 -9.30 -13.10
C ALA A 300 -2.80 -10.46 -14.05
N ILE A 301 -3.81 -11.17 -14.59
CA ILE A 301 -3.61 -12.26 -15.55
C ILE A 301 -2.93 -11.73 -16.81
N GLN A 302 -3.41 -10.62 -17.37
CA GLN A 302 -2.84 -10.02 -18.58
C GLN A 302 -1.37 -9.60 -18.37
N ALA A 303 -1.05 -8.91 -17.27
CA ALA A 303 0.31 -8.50 -16.98
C ALA A 303 1.26 -9.69 -16.75
N THR A 304 0.78 -10.73 -16.07
CA THR A 304 1.55 -11.96 -15.82
C THR A 304 1.83 -12.70 -17.12
N ASN A 305 0.81 -12.89 -17.97
CA ASN A 305 0.96 -13.56 -19.26
C ASN A 305 1.87 -12.81 -20.22
N ALA A 306 1.88 -11.47 -20.17
CA ALA A 306 2.82 -10.67 -20.95
C ALA A 306 4.28 -10.97 -20.57
N TRP A 307 4.56 -11.09 -19.27
CA TRP A 307 5.89 -11.47 -18.76
C TRP A 307 6.31 -12.89 -19.15
N LEU A 308 5.39 -13.86 -19.05
CA LEU A 308 5.65 -15.24 -19.46
C LEU A 308 5.92 -15.34 -20.97
N LYS A 309 5.15 -14.63 -21.79
CA LYS A 309 5.29 -14.61 -23.24
C LYS A 309 6.59 -13.97 -23.72
N GLU A 310 7.10 -12.96 -23.03
CA GLU A 310 8.42 -12.37 -23.33
C GLU A 310 9.57 -13.38 -23.11
N GLY A 311 9.33 -14.38 -22.25
CA GLY A 311 10.32 -15.32 -21.76
C GLY A 311 10.97 -14.78 -20.48
N LEU A 312 10.92 -15.61 -19.44
CA LEU A 312 11.58 -15.29 -18.17
C LEU A 312 13.09 -15.22 -18.39
N LYS A 313 13.70 -14.16 -17.88
CA LYS A 313 15.14 -13.92 -17.92
C LYS A 313 15.68 -13.94 -16.50
N GLN A 314 16.94 -14.29 -16.33
CA GLN A 314 17.62 -14.15 -15.04
C GLN A 314 17.48 -12.72 -14.48
N ARG A 315 17.34 -12.60 -13.16
CA ARG A 315 17.13 -11.32 -12.48
C ARG A 315 18.17 -11.10 -11.39
N CYS A 316 18.89 -9.99 -11.47
CA CYS A 316 19.90 -9.63 -10.47
C CYS A 316 19.25 -9.33 -9.11
N ILE A 317 19.65 -10.09 -8.08
CA ILE A 317 19.12 -10.01 -6.71
C ILE A 317 20.05 -9.29 -5.73
N THR A 318 21.16 -8.72 -6.19
CA THR A 318 22.14 -8.01 -5.34
C THR A 318 22.37 -6.58 -5.82
N ARG A 319 22.76 -5.68 -4.93
CA ARG A 319 23.11 -4.29 -5.25
C ARG A 319 24.32 -3.80 -4.47
N ASP A 320 25.07 -2.91 -5.11
CA ASP A 320 26.17 -2.17 -4.51
C ASP A 320 25.65 -0.97 -3.69
N LEU A 321 24.88 -1.28 -2.64
CA LEU A 321 24.35 -0.30 -1.68
C LEU A 321 24.80 -0.66 -0.27
N LYS A 322 24.71 0.29 0.66
CA LYS A 322 24.96 0.05 2.08
C LYS A 322 23.66 -0.12 2.86
N TRP A 323 22.57 0.50 2.42
CA TRP A 323 21.25 0.38 3.03
C TRP A 323 20.41 -0.73 2.40
N GLY A 324 20.45 -1.92 3.02
CA GLY A 324 19.73 -3.11 2.60
C GLY A 324 20.09 -4.32 3.46
N VAL A 325 19.43 -5.45 3.23
CA VAL A 325 19.77 -6.72 3.89
C VAL A 325 21.12 -7.23 3.37
N PRO A 326 22.13 -7.50 4.23
CA PRO A 326 23.43 -7.97 3.79
C PRO A 326 23.37 -9.38 3.20
N VAL A 327 24.15 -9.62 2.14
CA VAL A 327 24.23 -10.93 1.48
C VAL A 327 25.16 -11.86 2.27
N PRO A 328 24.71 -13.04 2.74
CA PRO A 328 25.51 -13.95 3.55
C PRO A 328 26.40 -14.84 2.67
N HIS A 329 27.24 -14.23 1.83
CA HIS A 329 28.13 -14.93 0.90
C HIS A 329 29.50 -14.25 0.84
N ASP A 330 30.58 -15.03 0.87
CA ASP A 330 31.94 -14.49 1.05
C ASP A 330 32.36 -13.50 -0.05
N ASN A 331 31.98 -13.77 -1.30
CA ASN A 331 32.26 -12.89 -2.44
C ASN A 331 31.38 -11.62 -2.48
N PHE A 332 30.36 -11.51 -1.61
CA PHE A 332 29.33 -10.45 -1.66
C PHE A 332 29.17 -9.68 -0.34
N LYS A 333 30.18 -9.73 0.56
CA LYS A 333 30.14 -9.11 1.90
C LYS A 333 29.81 -7.61 1.91
N ASP A 334 30.20 -6.89 0.86
CA ASP A 334 29.99 -5.44 0.74
C ASP A 334 28.68 -5.05 0.04
N LYS A 335 27.85 -6.04 -0.31
CA LYS A 335 26.61 -5.88 -1.07
C LYS A 335 25.40 -6.22 -0.21
N VAL A 336 24.26 -5.72 -0.66
CA VAL A 336 22.96 -5.99 -0.07
C VAL A 336 22.06 -6.67 -1.09
N PHE A 337 21.01 -7.34 -0.63
CA PHE A 337 19.95 -7.79 -1.51
C PHE A 337 19.26 -6.62 -2.20
N TYR A 338 18.85 -6.86 -3.43
CA TYR A 338 18.06 -5.91 -4.18
C TYR A 338 16.63 -5.89 -3.65
N VAL A 339 16.05 -4.70 -3.50
CA VAL A 339 14.68 -4.50 -2.98
C VAL A 339 13.62 -5.33 -3.71
N TRP A 340 13.81 -5.64 -4.99
CA TRP A 340 12.87 -6.48 -5.75
C TRP A 340 12.87 -7.95 -5.32
N PHE A 341 13.93 -8.41 -4.65
CA PHE A 341 14.04 -9.75 -4.08
C PHE A 341 13.49 -9.78 -2.66
N ASP A 342 13.89 -8.85 -1.80
CA ASP A 342 13.59 -8.93 -0.36
C ASP A 342 12.31 -8.20 0.08
N ALA A 343 11.81 -7.20 -0.65
CA ALA A 343 10.61 -6.47 -0.23
C ALA A 343 9.37 -7.39 -0.08
N PRO A 344 9.06 -8.32 -1.01
CA PRO A 344 7.97 -9.27 -0.79
C PRO A 344 8.20 -10.24 0.38
N ILE A 345 9.46 -10.56 0.72
CA ILE A 345 9.80 -11.33 1.92
C ILE A 345 9.43 -10.54 3.19
N GLY A 346 9.30 -9.22 3.08
CA GLY A 346 8.76 -8.33 4.11
C GLY A 346 7.42 -8.77 4.68
N TYR A 347 6.52 -9.38 3.89
CA TYR A 347 5.26 -9.88 4.45
C TYR A 347 5.48 -11.00 5.47
N VAL A 348 6.43 -11.88 5.18
CA VAL A 348 6.80 -13.00 6.05
C VAL A 348 7.48 -12.49 7.31
N SER A 349 8.47 -11.61 7.17
CA SER A 349 9.23 -11.08 8.31
C SER A 349 8.37 -10.19 9.22
N ILE A 350 7.44 -9.41 8.67
CA ILE A 350 6.48 -8.65 9.49
C ILE A 350 5.55 -9.60 10.26
N THR A 351 5.16 -10.74 9.67
CA THR A 351 4.39 -11.77 10.37
C THR A 351 5.21 -12.44 11.47
N LYS A 352 6.52 -12.66 11.25
CA LYS A 352 7.47 -13.09 12.28
C LYS A 352 7.60 -12.08 13.42
N CYS A 353 7.55 -10.79 13.13
CA CYS A 353 7.49 -9.72 14.14
C CYS A 353 6.12 -9.63 14.86
N TYR A 354 5.09 -10.32 14.36
CA TYR A 354 3.76 -10.39 14.97
C TYR A 354 3.63 -11.62 15.89
N THR A 355 4.23 -12.74 15.52
CA THR A 355 4.20 -13.98 16.29
C THR A 355 5.41 -14.87 15.98
N ASP A 356 5.92 -15.57 16.98
CA ASP A 356 7.01 -16.55 16.80
C ASP A 356 6.55 -17.76 15.97
N ASP A 357 5.25 -18.07 16.00
CA ASP A 357 4.59 -19.15 15.24
C ASP A 357 4.22 -18.75 13.79
N TRP A 358 4.94 -17.81 13.19
CA TRP A 358 4.62 -17.23 11.86
C TRP A 358 4.59 -18.27 10.73
N GLU A 359 5.36 -19.36 10.86
CA GLU A 359 5.36 -20.46 9.89
C GLU A 359 3.99 -21.12 9.78
N GLN A 360 3.16 -21.09 10.83
CA GLN A 360 1.80 -21.62 10.74
C GLN A 360 0.95 -20.86 9.71
N TRP A 361 1.25 -19.59 9.45
CA TRP A 361 0.60 -18.79 8.40
C TRP A 361 1.28 -18.94 7.03
N TRP A 362 2.61 -18.94 6.99
CA TRP A 362 3.39 -18.85 5.74
C TRP A 362 3.94 -20.17 5.20
N LYS A 363 3.88 -21.26 5.97
CA LYS A 363 4.29 -22.62 5.56
C LYS A 363 3.18 -23.66 5.80
N ASN A 364 1.94 -23.28 5.45
CA ASN A 364 0.73 -24.08 5.71
C ASN A 364 -0.32 -23.89 4.59
N PRO A 365 0.03 -24.15 3.32
CA PRO A 365 -0.83 -23.87 2.17
C PRO A 365 -2.14 -24.66 2.18
N GLU A 366 -2.24 -25.76 2.94
CA GLU A 366 -3.43 -26.60 3.02
C GLU A 366 -4.52 -25.98 3.90
N ASN A 367 -4.15 -25.11 4.85
CA ASN A 367 -5.06 -24.53 5.83
C ASN A 367 -5.18 -23.00 5.75
N VAL A 368 -4.31 -22.34 4.98
CA VAL A 368 -4.24 -20.87 4.88
C VAL A 368 -4.47 -20.40 3.45
N GLU A 369 -5.38 -19.45 3.30
CA GLU A 369 -5.63 -18.76 2.04
C GLU A 369 -4.97 -17.37 2.05
N LEU A 370 -3.97 -17.16 1.20
CA LEU A 370 -3.30 -15.87 1.06
C LEU A 370 -3.97 -14.98 -0.01
N TYR A 371 -4.39 -13.79 0.41
CA TYR A 371 -4.95 -12.72 -0.42
C TYR A 371 -3.98 -11.54 -0.48
N GLN A 372 -3.65 -11.05 -1.68
CA GLN A 372 -2.76 -9.90 -1.85
C GLN A 372 -3.44 -8.76 -2.61
N PHE A 373 -3.31 -7.54 -2.08
CA PHE A 373 -3.91 -6.33 -2.65
C PHE A 373 -2.83 -5.33 -3.06
N MET A 374 -2.85 -4.89 -4.32
CA MET A 374 -1.83 -3.99 -4.86
C MET A 374 -2.28 -3.20 -6.10
N GLY A 375 -1.52 -2.18 -6.48
CA GLY A 375 -1.63 -1.56 -7.81
C GLY A 375 -0.92 -2.39 -8.90
N LYS A 376 -1.30 -2.16 -10.17
CA LYS A 376 -0.82 -2.93 -11.33
C LYS A 376 0.71 -3.03 -11.50
N ASP A 377 1.45 -2.03 -11.05
CA ASP A 377 2.91 -2.00 -11.17
C ASP A 377 3.61 -3.10 -10.35
N ASN A 378 2.95 -3.59 -9.30
CA ASN A 378 3.50 -4.62 -8.40
C ASN A 378 3.21 -6.05 -8.86
N VAL A 379 2.42 -6.24 -9.93
CA VAL A 379 1.95 -7.58 -10.34
C VAL A 379 3.10 -8.54 -10.63
N PRO A 380 4.10 -8.23 -11.47
CA PRO A 380 5.16 -9.20 -11.80
C PRO A 380 5.98 -9.63 -10.57
N PHE A 381 6.04 -8.79 -9.54
CA PHE A 381 6.75 -9.15 -8.31
C PHE A 381 6.01 -10.23 -7.53
N HIS A 382 4.69 -10.20 -7.55
CA HIS A 382 3.84 -11.08 -6.73
C HIS A 382 3.32 -12.29 -7.52
N THR A 383 3.35 -12.24 -8.84
CA THR A 383 2.95 -13.37 -9.70
C THR A 383 4.13 -14.11 -10.30
N VAL A 384 5.32 -13.49 -10.40
CA VAL A 384 6.54 -14.11 -10.94
C VAL A 384 7.65 -14.16 -9.90
N MET A 385 8.21 -13.01 -9.51
CA MET A 385 9.45 -12.97 -8.70
C MET A 385 9.33 -13.70 -7.36
N PHE A 386 8.33 -13.33 -6.56
CA PHE A 386 8.17 -13.85 -5.21
C PHE A 386 7.73 -15.32 -5.19
N PRO A 387 6.72 -15.76 -5.99
CA PRO A 387 6.42 -17.19 -6.11
C PRO A 387 7.61 -18.01 -6.60
N SER A 388 8.38 -17.54 -7.60
CA SER A 388 9.61 -18.24 -8.02
C SER A 388 10.63 -18.35 -6.90
N THR A 389 10.81 -17.28 -6.12
CA THR A 389 11.71 -17.25 -4.95
C THR A 389 11.29 -18.31 -3.92
N LEU A 390 10.01 -18.39 -3.58
CA LEU A 390 9.49 -19.37 -2.62
C LEU A 390 9.53 -20.80 -3.18
N LEU A 391 9.06 -21.02 -4.40
CA LEU A 391 9.09 -22.33 -5.09
C LEU A 391 10.52 -22.87 -5.23
N GLY A 392 11.49 -21.99 -5.47
CA GLY A 392 12.90 -22.36 -5.58
C GLY A 392 13.49 -22.90 -4.27
N THR A 393 12.94 -22.54 -3.11
CA THR A 393 13.39 -23.10 -1.82
C THR A 393 13.06 -24.58 -1.67
N GLY A 394 12.02 -25.07 -2.37
CA GLY A 394 11.50 -26.43 -2.19
C GLY A 394 10.74 -26.66 -0.87
N GLU A 395 10.47 -25.62 -0.09
CA GLU A 395 9.71 -25.71 1.16
C GLU A 395 8.20 -25.54 0.93
N ASN A 396 7.39 -25.94 1.91
CA ASN A 396 5.93 -25.93 1.83
C ASN A 396 5.30 -24.54 2.07
N TRP A 397 5.68 -23.54 1.28
CA TRP A 397 5.20 -22.16 1.44
C TRP A 397 3.72 -22.00 1.09
N THR A 398 3.03 -21.16 1.87
CA THR A 398 1.72 -20.61 1.54
C THR A 398 1.87 -19.59 0.40
N LEU A 399 1.56 -20.01 -0.82
CA LEU A 399 1.55 -19.14 -1.98
C LEU A 399 0.23 -18.38 -2.11
N MET A 400 0.26 -17.30 -2.87
CA MET A 400 -0.90 -16.42 -3.05
C MET A 400 -2.05 -17.14 -3.76
N LYS A 401 -3.17 -17.30 -3.06
CA LYS A 401 -4.40 -17.81 -3.66
C LYS A 401 -5.02 -16.77 -4.58
N THR A 402 -5.22 -15.55 -4.10
CA THR A 402 -5.94 -14.50 -4.83
C THR A 402 -5.15 -13.19 -4.84
N ILE A 403 -5.10 -12.55 -6.00
CA ILE A 403 -4.58 -11.19 -6.17
C ILE A 403 -5.71 -10.24 -6.57
N SER A 404 -5.82 -9.10 -5.88
CA SER A 404 -6.70 -8.00 -6.26
C SER A 404 -5.86 -6.82 -6.70
N VAL A 405 -5.94 -6.52 -8.00
CA VAL A 405 -5.14 -5.47 -8.62
C VAL A 405 -6.02 -4.32 -9.08
N THR A 406 -5.63 -3.10 -8.72
CA THR A 406 -6.28 -1.88 -9.21
C THR A 406 -5.48 -1.19 -10.31
N GLU A 407 -6.22 -0.50 -11.18
CA GLU A 407 -5.71 0.53 -12.08
C GLU A 407 -5.40 1.83 -11.30
N TYR A 408 -5.02 2.91 -11.98
CA TYR A 408 -4.65 4.15 -11.29
C TYR A 408 -5.86 5.01 -10.93
N LEU A 409 -5.83 5.59 -9.72
CA LEU A 409 -6.61 6.79 -9.43
C LEU A 409 -5.81 8.01 -9.89
N ASN A 410 -6.39 8.78 -10.81
CA ASN A 410 -5.90 10.08 -11.26
C ASN A 410 -6.53 11.21 -10.43
N TYR A 411 -5.97 12.42 -10.49
CA TYR A 411 -6.43 13.60 -9.75
C TYR A 411 -6.74 14.77 -10.69
N GLU A 412 -8.01 15.17 -10.72
CA GLU A 412 -8.53 16.25 -11.58
C GLU A 412 -8.10 16.10 -13.05
N ALA A 413 -7.29 17.01 -13.60
CA ALA A 413 -6.85 16.95 -14.99
C ALA A 413 -5.59 16.10 -15.22
N GLY A 414 -5.05 15.41 -14.20
CA GLY A 414 -3.76 14.73 -14.33
C GLY A 414 -3.42 13.73 -13.23
N LYS A 415 -2.11 13.55 -12.98
CA LYS A 415 -1.59 12.61 -11.99
C LYS A 415 -1.24 13.32 -10.68
N PHE A 416 -1.27 12.58 -9.58
CA PHE A 416 -0.69 13.01 -8.30
C PHE A 416 0.78 13.38 -8.48
N SER A 417 1.22 14.51 -7.90
CA SER A 417 2.59 14.99 -8.02
C SER A 417 3.01 15.77 -6.78
N LYS A 418 3.82 15.14 -5.91
CA LYS A 418 4.34 15.76 -4.69
C LYS A 418 5.23 16.97 -4.99
N SER A 419 6.11 16.87 -5.99
CA SER A 419 7.04 17.96 -6.36
C SER A 419 6.31 19.19 -6.91
N LYS A 420 5.13 19.02 -7.51
CA LYS A 420 4.29 20.12 -8.01
C LYS A 420 3.18 20.53 -7.03
N GLY A 421 3.05 19.85 -5.89
CA GLY A 421 1.95 20.07 -4.93
C GLY A 421 0.57 19.79 -5.52
N ILE A 422 0.45 18.79 -6.41
CA ILE A 422 -0.80 18.42 -7.07
C ILE A 422 -1.34 17.13 -6.46
N GLY A 423 -2.56 17.17 -5.95
CA GLY A 423 -3.24 16.03 -5.34
C GLY A 423 -3.45 16.19 -3.85
N VAL A 424 -4.28 15.29 -3.29
CA VAL A 424 -4.48 15.16 -1.84
C VAL A 424 -3.59 14.03 -1.34
N PHE A 425 -2.72 14.34 -0.37
CA PHE A 425 -1.93 13.35 0.34
C PHE A 425 -2.60 12.94 1.65
N GLY A 426 -2.22 11.80 2.20
CA GLY A 426 -2.89 11.22 3.36
C GLY A 426 -2.87 12.12 4.60
N ASN A 427 -1.78 12.86 4.80
CA ASN A 427 -1.65 13.87 5.84
C ASN A 427 -2.56 15.08 5.56
N ASP A 428 -2.65 15.52 4.30
CA ASP A 428 -3.47 16.67 3.90
C ASP A 428 -4.97 16.36 4.05
N ALA A 429 -5.38 15.09 3.83
CA ALA A 429 -6.77 14.66 3.91
C ALA A 429 -7.38 14.94 5.30
N LYS A 430 -6.60 14.70 6.36
CA LYS A 430 -6.99 14.96 7.76
C LYS A 430 -7.25 16.44 8.04
N ASP A 431 -6.53 17.33 7.36
CA ASP A 431 -6.62 18.77 7.56
C ASP A 431 -7.80 19.41 6.79
N THR A 432 -8.51 18.65 5.97
CA THR A 432 -9.66 19.15 5.17
C THR A 432 -10.95 19.34 5.97
N ASN A 433 -11.01 18.85 7.22
CA ASN A 433 -12.25 18.73 8.02
C ASN A 433 -13.36 17.89 7.39
N ILE A 434 -13.07 17.12 6.33
CA ILE A 434 -13.99 16.13 5.78
C ILE A 434 -13.83 14.82 6.58
N PRO A 435 -14.90 14.24 7.14
CA PRO A 435 -14.81 13.01 7.92
C PRO A 435 -14.20 11.86 7.12
N VAL A 436 -13.44 10.99 7.80
CA VAL A 436 -12.76 9.84 7.17
C VAL A 436 -13.73 8.92 6.42
N GLU A 437 -14.94 8.75 6.94
CA GLU A 437 -15.97 7.90 6.34
C GLU A 437 -16.36 8.39 4.95
N VAL A 438 -16.37 9.70 4.73
CA VAL A 438 -16.65 10.30 3.42
C VAL A 438 -15.53 9.99 2.42
N TRP A 439 -14.26 10.11 2.86
CA TRP A 439 -13.11 9.74 2.03
C TRP A 439 -13.14 8.26 1.67
N ARG A 440 -13.36 7.39 2.66
CA ARG A 440 -13.44 5.94 2.45
C ARG A 440 -14.57 5.60 1.47
N TYR A 441 -15.77 6.14 1.70
CA TYR A 441 -16.91 5.93 0.82
C TYR A 441 -16.60 6.34 -0.62
N TYR A 442 -16.13 7.58 -0.82
CA TYR A 442 -15.87 8.13 -2.13
C TYR A 442 -14.80 7.37 -2.91
N LEU A 443 -13.71 6.98 -2.24
CA LEU A 443 -12.64 6.21 -2.86
C LEU A 443 -13.11 4.80 -3.23
N LEU A 444 -13.92 4.16 -2.39
CA LEU A 444 -14.41 2.80 -2.63
C LEU A 444 -15.48 2.75 -3.73
N THR A 445 -16.41 3.70 -3.78
CA THR A 445 -17.41 3.78 -4.87
C THR A 445 -16.76 4.05 -6.24
N ASN A 446 -15.59 4.70 -6.24
CA ASN A 446 -14.81 5.01 -7.43
C ASN A 446 -13.52 4.17 -7.51
N ARG A 447 -13.49 2.98 -6.89
CA ARG A 447 -12.33 2.10 -6.88
C ARG A 447 -11.93 1.74 -8.33
N PRO A 448 -10.67 1.95 -8.74
CA PRO A 448 -10.24 1.69 -10.12
C PRO A 448 -10.03 0.19 -10.37
N GLU A 449 -11.12 -0.57 -10.54
CA GLU A 449 -11.06 -2.03 -10.68
C GLU A 449 -10.72 -2.50 -12.10
N VAL A 450 -11.33 -1.86 -13.11
CA VAL A 450 -11.24 -2.28 -14.52
C VAL A 450 -10.42 -1.28 -15.36
N SER A 451 -10.55 0.01 -15.07
CA SER A 451 -9.85 1.10 -15.76
C SER A 451 -9.42 2.15 -14.75
N ASP A 452 -8.52 3.03 -15.17
CA ASP A 452 -8.16 4.21 -14.39
C ASP A 452 -9.44 5.01 -14.03
N THR A 453 -9.50 5.51 -12.79
CA THR A 453 -10.58 6.39 -12.31
C THR A 453 -10.04 7.77 -11.98
N LEU A 454 -10.95 8.72 -11.76
CA LEU A 454 -10.59 10.10 -11.52
C LEU A 454 -11.21 10.63 -10.23
N PHE A 455 -10.35 11.17 -9.35
CA PHE A 455 -10.79 11.98 -8.24
C PHE A 455 -11.13 13.40 -8.71
N THR A 456 -12.33 13.88 -8.41
CA THR A 456 -12.66 15.31 -8.54
C THR A 456 -13.40 15.82 -7.31
N TRP A 457 -13.14 17.07 -6.91
CA TRP A 457 -13.84 17.68 -5.77
C TRP A 457 -15.34 17.84 -6.01
N ALA A 458 -15.74 18.14 -7.25
CA ALA A 458 -17.14 18.29 -7.63
C ALA A 458 -17.90 16.96 -7.45
N ASP A 459 -17.32 15.85 -7.88
CA ASP A 459 -17.92 14.53 -7.72
C ASP A 459 -17.94 14.08 -6.25
N LEU A 460 -16.88 14.37 -5.47
CA LEU A 460 -16.87 14.12 -4.02
C LEU A 460 -18.04 14.82 -3.32
N GLN A 461 -18.23 16.12 -3.59
CA GLN A 461 -19.34 16.88 -3.02
C GLN A 461 -20.69 16.34 -3.49
N ALA A 462 -20.81 16.00 -4.79
CA ALA A 462 -22.03 15.47 -5.34
C ALA A 462 -22.44 14.17 -4.64
N LYS A 463 -21.54 13.18 -4.55
CA LYS A 463 -21.81 11.89 -3.89
C LYS A 463 -22.08 12.02 -2.40
N LEU A 464 -21.37 12.90 -1.70
CA LEU A 464 -21.67 13.21 -0.29
C LEU A 464 -23.11 13.70 -0.13
N ASN A 465 -23.55 14.63 -0.98
CA ASN A 465 -24.88 15.21 -0.87
C ASN A 465 -25.98 14.25 -1.32
N SER A 466 -25.81 13.59 -2.46
CA SER A 466 -26.86 12.75 -3.05
C SER A 466 -26.97 11.37 -2.41
N GLU A 467 -25.84 10.70 -2.16
CA GLU A 467 -25.82 9.30 -1.74
C GLU A 467 -25.73 9.17 -0.22
N LEU A 468 -24.84 9.93 0.43
CA LEU A 468 -24.69 9.85 1.88
C LEU A 468 -25.74 10.67 2.62
N LEU A 469 -25.93 11.95 2.28
CA LEU A 469 -26.86 12.83 2.99
C LEU A 469 -28.32 12.55 2.61
N ASN A 470 -28.67 12.69 1.32
CA ASN A 470 -30.06 12.66 0.87
C ASN A 470 -30.67 11.25 0.80
N ASN A 471 -29.84 10.21 0.75
CA ASN A 471 -30.28 8.82 0.68
C ASN A 471 -30.02 8.08 2.01
N LEU A 472 -28.80 7.57 2.25
CA LEU A 472 -28.53 6.71 3.41
C LEU A 472 -28.79 7.43 4.74
N GLY A 473 -28.22 8.62 4.90
CA GLY A 473 -28.36 9.45 6.10
C GLY A 473 -29.81 9.88 6.33
N ASN A 474 -30.51 10.29 5.28
CA ASN A 474 -31.93 10.64 5.36
C ASN A 474 -32.80 9.44 5.76
N PHE A 475 -32.57 8.26 5.19
CA PHE A 475 -33.29 7.04 5.56
C PHE A 475 -33.10 6.73 7.05
N ILE A 476 -31.85 6.63 7.51
CA ILE A 476 -31.52 6.34 8.91
C ILE A 476 -32.11 7.41 9.84
N ASN A 477 -31.91 8.69 9.51
CA ASN A 477 -32.41 9.79 10.33
C ASN A 477 -33.94 9.76 10.45
N ARG A 478 -34.66 9.53 9.34
CA ARG A 478 -36.13 9.48 9.36
C ARG A 478 -36.64 8.31 10.17
N VAL A 479 -36.07 7.11 9.99
CA VAL A 479 -36.46 5.91 10.76
C VAL A 479 -36.24 6.16 12.25
N LEU A 480 -35.03 6.57 12.65
CA LEU A 480 -34.73 6.84 14.05
C LEU A 480 -35.59 7.97 14.64
N SER A 481 -35.87 9.01 13.86
CA SER A 481 -36.73 10.12 14.28
C SER A 481 -38.18 9.68 14.48
N PHE A 482 -38.72 8.79 13.64
CA PHE A 482 -40.06 8.24 13.84
C PHE A 482 -40.12 7.34 15.07
N VAL A 483 -39.08 6.53 15.31
CA VAL A 483 -38.99 5.71 16.52
C VAL A 483 -38.96 6.57 17.77
N ALA A 484 -38.11 7.60 17.80
CA ALA A 484 -37.91 8.44 18.99
C ALA A 484 -39.07 9.40 19.31
N LYS A 485 -39.92 9.74 18.33
CA LYS A 485 -41.06 10.64 18.53
C LYS A 485 -42.09 10.04 19.49
N PRO A 486 -42.76 10.86 20.33
CA PRO A 486 -43.79 10.38 21.26
C PRO A 486 -44.94 9.62 20.58
N SER A 487 -45.60 8.74 21.33
CA SER A 487 -46.78 7.99 20.87
C SER A 487 -47.85 8.94 20.31
N GLY A 488 -48.37 8.61 19.12
CA GLY A 488 -49.32 9.45 18.36
C GLY A 488 -48.66 10.30 17.26
N GLN A 489 -47.36 10.56 17.34
CA GLN A 489 -46.56 11.16 16.26
C GLN A 489 -45.41 10.26 15.78
N GLY A 490 -45.12 9.21 16.54
CA GLY A 490 -44.11 8.17 16.31
C GLY A 490 -44.37 6.98 17.23
N TYR A 491 -43.29 6.28 17.60
CA TYR A 491 -43.38 5.02 18.34
C TYR A 491 -42.98 5.10 19.83
N GLY A 492 -42.69 6.29 20.34
CA GLY A 492 -42.39 6.52 21.76
C GLY A 492 -41.13 5.79 22.25
N SER A 493 -40.15 5.57 21.37
CA SER A 493 -38.96 4.74 21.62
C SER A 493 -39.26 3.28 21.98
N VAL A 494 -40.48 2.81 21.65
CA VAL A 494 -40.88 1.41 21.77
C VAL A 494 -40.90 0.81 20.37
N ILE A 495 -40.32 -0.38 20.20
CA ILE A 495 -40.41 -1.10 18.93
C ILE A 495 -41.88 -1.47 18.74
N PRO A 496 -42.54 -1.02 17.65
CA PRO A 496 -43.95 -1.35 17.42
C PRO A 496 -44.11 -2.85 17.16
N ASP A 497 -45.16 -3.43 17.72
CA ASP A 497 -45.61 -4.76 17.30
C ASP A 497 -46.04 -4.70 15.84
N ALA A 498 -45.49 -5.59 15.03
CA ALA A 498 -45.76 -5.68 13.59
C ALA A 498 -46.37 -7.04 13.24
N PRO A 499 -47.58 -7.35 13.76
CA PRO A 499 -48.25 -8.60 13.42
C PRO A 499 -48.46 -8.65 11.91
N SER A 500 -48.11 -9.79 11.30
CA SER A 500 -48.19 -10.03 9.85
C SER A 500 -47.15 -9.30 8.98
N ALA A 501 -46.09 -8.71 9.57
CA ALA A 501 -45.03 -8.07 8.79
C ALA A 501 -44.32 -9.03 7.81
N GLU A 502 -44.18 -10.31 8.19
CA GLU A 502 -43.60 -11.35 7.33
C GLU A 502 -44.45 -11.66 6.10
N SER A 503 -45.78 -11.50 6.21
CA SER A 503 -46.74 -11.68 5.11
C SER A 503 -47.02 -10.38 4.33
N ASP A 504 -46.32 -9.28 4.65
CA ASP A 504 -46.44 -8.06 3.86
C ASP A 504 -45.78 -8.26 2.48
N PRO A 505 -46.46 -7.95 1.37
CA PRO A 505 -45.94 -8.20 0.02
C PRO A 505 -44.59 -7.54 -0.27
N LEU A 506 -44.28 -6.39 0.34
CA LEU A 506 -42.99 -5.74 0.18
C LEU A 506 -41.91 -6.45 0.99
N THR A 507 -42.23 -6.92 2.19
CA THR A 507 -41.34 -7.76 2.99
C THR A 507 -41.02 -9.07 2.27
N GLU A 508 -42.03 -9.79 1.76
CA GLU A 508 -41.84 -11.02 1.01
C GLU A 508 -40.96 -10.81 -0.23
N LYS A 509 -41.27 -9.76 -1.02
CA LYS A 509 -40.49 -9.45 -2.22
C LYS A 509 -39.06 -9.04 -1.91
N LEU A 510 -38.85 -8.30 -0.82
CA LEU A 510 -37.51 -7.94 -0.35
C LEU A 510 -36.76 -9.19 0.12
N ALA A 511 -37.40 -10.04 0.92
CA ALA A 511 -36.82 -11.28 1.42
C ALA A 511 -36.44 -12.23 0.27
N GLU A 512 -37.30 -12.40 -0.73
CA GLU A 512 -37.00 -13.21 -1.92
C GLU A 512 -35.81 -12.62 -2.71
N LYS A 513 -35.79 -11.30 -2.90
CA LYS A 513 -34.70 -10.62 -3.61
C LYS A 513 -33.38 -10.73 -2.85
N VAL A 514 -33.39 -10.50 -1.54
CA VAL A 514 -32.23 -10.64 -0.66
C VAL A 514 -31.77 -12.09 -0.64
N GLY A 515 -32.69 -13.06 -0.54
CA GLY A 515 -32.41 -14.49 -0.61
C GLY A 515 -31.67 -14.86 -1.89
N LYS A 516 -32.16 -14.43 -3.06
CA LYS A 516 -31.48 -14.64 -4.35
C LYS A 516 -30.07 -14.05 -4.39
N TYR A 517 -29.87 -12.85 -3.85
CA TYR A 517 -28.53 -12.26 -3.79
C TYR A 517 -27.61 -12.97 -2.81
N VAL A 518 -28.14 -13.45 -1.69
CA VAL A 518 -27.40 -14.25 -0.71
C VAL A 518 -26.99 -15.58 -1.32
N GLU A 519 -27.89 -16.26 -2.05
CA GLU A 519 -27.59 -17.50 -2.78
C GLU A 519 -26.55 -17.31 -3.90
N GLN A 520 -26.58 -16.18 -4.61
CA GLN A 520 -25.55 -15.85 -5.60
C GLN A 520 -24.19 -15.53 -4.95
N TYR A 521 -24.20 -15.16 -3.68
CA TYR A 521 -23.02 -14.70 -2.96
C TYR A 521 -22.32 -15.79 -2.13
N ILE A 522 -23.09 -16.74 -1.61
CA ILE A 522 -22.60 -17.97 -0.97
C ILE A 522 -22.07 -18.91 -2.05
#